data_AF-A0A1H5LGH3-F1
#
_entry.id   AF-A0A1H5LGH3-F1
#
_cell.length_a   1.000
_cell.length_b   1.000
_cell.length_c   1.000
_cell.angle_alpha   90.00
_cell.angle_beta   90.00
_cell.angle_gamma   90.00
#
_symmetry.space_group_name_H-M   'P 1'
#
loop_
_entity.id
_entity.type
_entity.pdbx_description
1 polymer ?
#
loop_
_entity_poly.entity_id
_entity_poly.type
_entity_poly.pdbx_seq_one_letter_code
_entity_poly.pdbx_strand_id
1 'polypeptide(L)' 'MYNNPTAPMAAGVGSAALAMTGAGQVFWLALAAFAMLALGLAIKRIVPVRAQKP' A
#
# COMPACT_ATOMS: atom_id res chain seq x y z
N MET A 1 -0.02 -8.93 -23.20
CA MET A 1 -0.14 -7.47 -23.34
C MET A 1 -1.45 -7.12 -24.00
N TYR A 2 -2.51 -7.01 -23.20
CA TYR A 2 -3.75 -6.34 -23.60
C TYR A 2 -3.73 -5.00 -22.88
N ASN A 3 -3.66 -3.90 -23.62
CA ASN A 3 -3.88 -2.56 -23.08
C ASN A 3 -5.37 -2.49 -22.69
N ASN A 4 -5.68 -3.03 -21.51
CA ASN A 4 -7.03 -3.06 -20.99
C ASN A 4 -7.28 -1.68 -20.36
N PRO A 5 -8.02 -0.76 -21.01
CA PRO A 5 -8.27 0.56 -20.48
C PRO A 5 -9.05 0.50 -19.16
N THR A 6 -9.67 -0.65 -18.84
CA THR A 6 -10.36 -0.85 -17.57
C THR A 6 -9.40 -0.99 -16.38
N ALA A 7 -8.14 -1.39 -16.58
CA ALA A 7 -7.16 -1.46 -15.48
C ALA A 7 -6.77 -0.07 -14.94
N PRO A 8 -6.37 0.92 -15.76
CA PRO A 8 -6.16 2.28 -15.30
C PRO A 8 -7.49 2.98 -14.94
N MET A 9 -8.62 2.66 -15.59
CA MET A 9 -9.92 3.22 -15.18
C MET A 9 -10.38 2.68 -13.82
N ALA A 10 -10.18 1.41 -13.47
CA ALA A 10 -10.54 0.88 -12.16
C ALA A 10 -9.69 1.51 -11.06
N ALA A 11 -8.39 1.68 -11.31
CA ALA A 11 -7.50 2.44 -10.44
C ALA A 11 -7.96 3.92 -10.33
N GLY A 12 -8.31 4.55 -11.45
CA GLY A 12 -8.79 5.93 -11.52
C GLY A 12 -10.16 6.15 -10.87
N VAL A 13 -11.08 5.20 -10.96
CA VAL A 13 -12.42 5.25 -10.33
C VAL A 13 -12.31 5.06 -8.82
N GLY A 14 -11.46 4.14 -8.35
CA GLY A 14 -11.18 4.00 -6.91
C GLY A 14 -10.55 5.27 -6.33
N SER A 15 -9.60 5.87 -7.03
CA SER A 15 -9.00 7.16 -6.64
C SER A 15 -9.97 8.34 -6.76
N ALA A 16 -10.84 8.37 -7.78
CA ALA A 16 -11.82 9.45 -7.97
C ALA A 16 -12.93 9.41 -6.91
N ALA A 17 -13.45 8.22 -6.57
CA ALA A 17 -14.43 8.05 -5.49
C ALA A 17 -13.86 8.53 -4.15
N LEU A 18 -12.58 8.28 -3.91
CA LEU A 18 -11.91 8.70 -2.69
C LEU A 18 -11.45 10.19 -2.73
N ALA A 19 -11.27 10.77 -3.90
CA ALA A 19 -11.11 12.22 -4.06
C ALA A 19 -12.42 12.97 -3.75
N MET A 20 -13.59 12.40 -4.06
CA MET A 20 -14.90 12.99 -3.74
C MET A 20 -15.18 13.07 -2.23
N THR A 21 -14.54 12.24 -1.40
CA THR A 21 -14.70 12.30 0.06
C THR A 21 -13.77 13.32 0.74
N GLY A 22 -12.94 14.03 -0.04
CA GLY A 22 -11.99 15.04 0.47
C GLY A 22 -10.79 14.46 1.24
N ALA A 23 -10.73 13.14 1.41
CA ALA A 23 -9.71 12.44 2.20
C ALA A 23 -8.51 11.96 1.35
N GLY A 24 -8.39 12.41 0.09
CA GLY A 24 -7.37 11.94 -0.84
C GLY A 24 -5.95 11.99 -0.27
N GLN A 25 -5.56 13.10 0.36
CA GLN A 25 -4.22 13.26 0.94
C GLN A 25 -3.96 12.29 2.11
N VAL A 26 -4.95 12.12 2.99
CA VAL A 26 -4.83 11.24 4.17
C VAL A 26 -4.77 9.77 3.74
N PHE A 27 -5.55 9.39 2.73
CA PHE A 27 -5.51 8.05 2.17
C PHE A 27 -4.19 7.73 1.50
N TRP A 28 -3.65 8.62 0.66
CA TRP A 28 -2.34 8.39 0.02
C TRP A 28 -1.23 8.24 1.08
N LEU A 29 -1.28 9.06 2.14
CA LEU A 29 -0.36 8.95 3.25
C LEU A 29 -0.53 7.65 4.04
N ALA A 30 -1.78 7.25 4.33
CA ALA A 30 -2.10 6.03 5.06
C ALA A 30 -1.74 4.76 4.25
N LEU A 31 -2.00 4.76 2.95
CA LEU A 31 -1.60 3.70 2.01
C LEU A 31 -0.07 3.59 1.96
N ALA A 32 0.64 4.72 1.82
CA ALA A 32 2.10 4.74 1.79
C ALA A 32 2.71 4.26 3.13
N ALA A 33 2.16 4.71 4.25
CA ALA A 33 2.57 4.27 5.58
C ALA A 33 2.31 2.78 5.77
N PHE A 34 1.14 2.29 5.37
CA PHE A 34 0.81 0.87 5.42
C PHE A 34 1.76 0.03 4.57
N ALA A 35 2.10 0.47 3.36
CA ALA A 35 3.07 -0.20 2.50
C ALA A 35 4.47 -0.28 3.15
N MET A 36 4.93 0.82 3.76
CA MET A 36 6.20 0.85 4.49
C MET A 36 6.19 -0.08 5.72
N LEU A 37 5.09 -0.14 6.47
CA LEU A 37 4.93 -1.05 7.61
C LEU A 37 4.91 -2.51 7.16
N ALA A 38 4.21 -2.82 6.09
CA ALA A 38 4.17 -4.17 5.50
C ALA A 38 5.56 -4.62 5.06
N LEU A 39 6.33 -3.73 4.42
CA LEU A 39 7.73 -3.98 4.06
C LEU A 39 8.59 -4.22 5.30
N GLY A 40 8.49 -3.37 6.32
CA GLY A 40 9.23 -3.54 7.58
C GLY A 40 8.91 -4.86 8.30
N LEU A 41 7.65 -5.28 8.29
CA LEU A 41 7.22 -6.56 8.87
C LEU A 41 7.73 -7.76 8.06
N ALA A 42 7.73 -7.65 6.72
CA ALA A 42 8.30 -8.66 5.85
C ALA A 42 9.81 -8.79 6.03
N ILE A 43 10.54 -7.67 6.13
CA ILE A 43 11.99 -7.67 6.41
C ILE A 43 12.28 -8.32 7.77
N LYS A 44 11.49 -8.01 8.81
CA LYS A 44 11.63 -8.64 10.13
C LYS A 44 11.41 -10.16 10.12
N ARG A 45 10.63 -10.68 9.15
CA ARG A 45 10.48 -12.13 8.91
C ARG A 45 11.67 -12.73 8.15
N ILE A 46 12.29 -11.97 7.24
CA ILE A 46 13.42 -12.42 6.41
C ILE A 46 14.73 -12.44 7.20
N VAL A 47 14.96 -11.43 8.05
CA VAL A 47 16.16 -11.37 8.89
C VAL A 47 15.90 -12.23 10.12
N PRO A 48 16.54 -13.40 10.29
CA PRO A 48 16.44 -14.15 11.51
C PRO A 48 17.06 -13.32 12.63
N VAL A 49 16.22 -12.66 13.43
CA VAL A 49 16.64 -12.16 14.74
C VAL A 49 17.05 -13.40 15.50
N ARG A 50 18.36 -13.59 15.69
CA ARG A 50 18.89 -14.57 16.63
C ARG A 50 18.31 -14.15 17.96
N ALA A 51 17.22 -14.80 18.36
CA ALA A 51 16.72 -14.72 19.72
C ALA A 51 17.88 -15.21 20.58
N GLN A 52 18.66 -14.26 21.11
CA GLN A 52 19.59 -14.53 22.19
C GLN A 52 18.70 -14.88 23.36
N LYS A 53 18.41 -16.18 23.44
CA LYS A 53 17.74 -16.82 24.54
C LYS A 53 18.68 -16.67 25.75
N PRO A 54 18.22 -16.11 26.87
CA PRO A 54 18.99 -16.11 28.12
C PRO A 54 19.23 -17.54 28.60
#